data_AF-A0AAV5S953-F1
#
_entry.id   AF-A0AAV5S953-F1
#
_cell.length_a   1.000
_cell.length_b   1.000
_cell.length_c   1.000
_cell.angle_alpha   90.00
_cell.angle_beta   90.00
_cell.angle_gamma   90.00
#
_symmetry.space_group_name_H-M   'P 1'
#
loop_
_entity.id
_entity.type
_entity.pdbx_description
1 polymer ?
#
loop_
_entity_poly.entity_id
_entity_poly.type
_entity_poly.pdbx_seq_one_letter_code
_entity_poly.pdbx_strand_id
1 'polypeptide(L)'
;QQAVKTITRLGLKSARMGVHSSMEAKLRTADVVDGLILYKDHFAQVQDPVGLALAILSKRCFHLELGSAWLTEDEINRLARELPLLGKKVYFYARVDKGVPKRTFITGSMNVDIVIEHSTGEVEMWYDGMRRRKISR
;
A
#
# COMPACT_ATOMS: atom_id res chain seq x y z
N GLN A 1 -0.44 14.53 -0.38
CA GLN A 1 0.80 15.27 -0.79
C GLN A 1 1.93 15.30 0.26
N GLN A 2 1.65 15.35 1.57
CA GLN A 2 2.71 15.49 2.60
C GLN A 2 3.47 14.17 2.87
N ALA A 3 2.81 13.01 2.78
CA ALA A 3 3.42 11.70 3.02
C ALA A 3 4.36 11.26 1.87
N VAL A 4 3.97 11.43 0.59
CA VAL A 4 4.87 11.24 -0.57
C VAL A 4 6.15 12.07 -0.43
N LYS A 5 6.05 13.37 -0.15
CA LYS A 5 7.24 14.24 0.10
C LYS A 5 8.07 13.77 1.30
N THR A 6 7.45 13.12 2.28
CA THR A 6 8.13 12.55 3.46
C THR A 6 8.86 11.25 3.10
N ILE A 7 8.27 10.42 2.24
CA ILE A 7 8.84 9.15 1.77
C ILE A 7 10.00 9.38 0.81
N THR A 8 9.90 10.34 -0.12
CA THR A 8 11.00 10.72 -1.01
C THR A 8 12.21 11.27 -0.24
N ARG A 9 12.00 11.87 0.94
CA ARG A 9 13.07 12.37 1.82
C ARG A 9 13.79 11.29 2.63
N LEU A 10 13.23 10.08 2.75
CA LEU A 10 13.73 9.03 3.65
C LEU A 10 14.85 8.15 3.07
N GLY A 11 15.29 8.36 1.82
CA GLY A 11 16.42 7.60 1.25
C GLY A 11 16.22 6.09 1.33
N LEU A 12 14.98 5.63 1.06
CA LEU A 12 14.57 4.23 1.22
C LEU A 12 15.42 3.31 0.33
N LYS A 13 15.86 2.17 0.89
CA LYS A 13 16.34 1.07 0.05
C LYS A 13 15.13 0.49 -0.69
N SER A 14 14.96 0.85 -1.95
CA SER A 14 13.81 0.45 -2.77
C SER A 14 14.20 -0.54 -3.87
N ALA A 15 13.23 -1.35 -4.28
CA ALA A 15 13.34 -2.21 -5.46
C ALA A 15 12.11 -2.06 -6.35
N ARG A 16 12.29 -2.37 -7.64
CA ARG A 16 11.22 -2.41 -8.64
C ARG A 16 11.21 -3.79 -9.28
N MET A 17 10.03 -4.40 -9.40
CA MET A 17 9.91 -5.70 -10.04
C MET A 17 8.58 -5.86 -10.79
N GLY A 18 8.62 -6.72 -11.80
CA GLY A 18 7.47 -7.09 -12.60
C GLY A 18 6.42 -7.84 -11.81
N VAL A 19 5.14 -7.55 -12.07
CA VAL A 19 4.02 -8.26 -11.44
C VAL A 19 4.03 -9.77 -11.74
N HIS A 20 4.58 -10.17 -12.89
CA HIS A 20 4.71 -11.57 -13.30
C HIS A 20 5.70 -12.41 -12.46
N SER A 21 6.58 -11.76 -11.69
CA SER A 21 7.57 -12.45 -10.83
C SER A 21 6.89 -13.45 -9.89
N SER A 22 7.54 -14.54 -9.49
CA SER A 22 6.91 -15.49 -8.54
C SER A 22 6.61 -14.83 -7.18
N MET A 23 5.59 -15.32 -6.47
CA MET A 23 5.27 -14.84 -5.12
C MET A 23 6.49 -14.93 -4.20
N GLU A 24 7.24 -16.03 -4.26
CA GLU A 24 8.47 -16.23 -3.48
C GLU A 24 9.53 -15.14 -3.76
N ALA A 25 9.74 -14.76 -5.03
CA ALA A 25 10.68 -13.70 -5.38
C ALA A 25 10.24 -12.34 -4.81
N LYS A 26 8.93 -12.04 -4.86
CA LYS A 26 8.37 -10.82 -4.28
C LYS A 26 8.59 -10.76 -2.77
N LEU A 27 8.30 -11.86 -2.07
CA LEU A 27 8.45 -11.94 -0.62
C LEU A 27 9.93 -11.86 -0.18
N ARG A 28 10.85 -12.56 -0.87
CA ARG A 28 12.29 -12.46 -0.60
C ARG A 28 12.82 -11.04 -0.77
N THR A 29 12.36 -10.34 -1.81
CA THR A 29 12.73 -8.94 -2.04
C THR A 29 12.19 -8.06 -0.91
N ALA A 30 10.90 -8.22 -0.56
CA ALA A 30 10.24 -7.47 0.50
C ALA A 30 10.86 -7.68 1.90
N ASP A 31 11.59 -8.78 2.12
CA ASP A 31 12.32 -9.03 3.37
C ASP A 31 13.58 -8.16 3.51
N VAL A 32 14.14 -7.63 2.42
CA VAL A 32 15.45 -6.93 2.43
C VAL A 32 15.42 -5.48 1.96
N VAL A 33 14.26 -4.98 1.54
CA VAL A 33 14.02 -3.60 1.10
C VAL A 33 13.03 -2.89 2.01
N ASP A 34 13.11 -1.57 2.03
CA ASP A 34 12.19 -0.71 2.78
C ASP A 34 10.96 -0.37 1.92
N GLY A 35 11.14 -0.31 0.58
CA GLY A 35 10.06 -0.08 -0.38
C GLY A 35 10.12 -0.99 -1.61
N LEU A 36 8.96 -1.39 -2.11
CA LEU A 36 8.80 -2.25 -3.27
C LEU A 36 7.74 -1.69 -4.23
N ILE A 37 8.10 -1.56 -5.51
CA ILE A 37 7.21 -1.12 -6.57
C ILE A 37 6.94 -2.29 -7.52
N LEU A 38 5.68 -2.72 -7.61
CA LEU A 38 5.22 -3.74 -8.54
C LEU A 38 4.60 -3.08 -9.78
N TYR A 39 5.31 -3.12 -10.90
CA TYR A 39 4.86 -2.50 -12.15
C TYR A 39 4.26 -3.54 -13.11
N LYS A 40 3.36 -3.05 -13.98
CA LYS A 40 2.79 -3.85 -15.05
C LYS A 40 3.80 -3.91 -16.18
N ASP A 41 4.30 -5.10 -16.48
CA ASP A 41 5.21 -5.35 -17.60
C ASP A 41 4.63 -6.30 -18.65
N HIS A 42 3.50 -6.95 -18.35
CA HIS A 42 2.79 -7.86 -19.25
C HIS A 42 1.25 -7.71 -19.11
N PHE A 43 0.51 -8.59 -19.80
CA PHE A 43 -0.95 -8.72 -19.65
C PHE A 43 -1.39 -9.42 -18.34
N ALA A 44 -0.45 -9.75 -17.46
CA ALA A 44 -0.74 -10.38 -16.18
C ALA A 44 -1.60 -9.48 -15.29
N GLN A 45 -2.68 -10.04 -14.77
CA GLN A 45 -3.51 -9.43 -13.73
C GLN A 45 -3.24 -10.13 -12.39
N VAL A 46 -3.21 -9.35 -11.31
CA VAL A 46 -3.16 -9.90 -9.96
C VAL A 46 -4.56 -10.38 -9.59
N GLN A 47 -4.71 -11.68 -9.30
CA GLN A 47 -6.03 -12.23 -8.94
C GLN A 47 -6.49 -11.82 -7.53
N ASP A 48 -5.56 -11.64 -6.59
CA ASP A 48 -5.84 -11.15 -5.23
C ASP A 48 -4.85 -10.03 -4.86
N PRO A 49 -5.10 -8.77 -5.30
CA PRO A 49 -4.20 -7.67 -5.03
C PRO A 49 -4.13 -7.33 -3.54
N VAL A 50 -5.20 -7.57 -2.79
CA VAL A 50 -5.25 -7.34 -1.35
C VAL A 50 -4.37 -8.36 -0.61
N GLY A 51 -4.55 -9.66 -0.88
CA GLY A 51 -3.72 -10.71 -0.28
C GLY A 51 -2.25 -10.56 -0.63
N LEU A 52 -1.94 -10.18 -1.88
CA LEU A 52 -0.57 -9.84 -2.29
C LEU A 52 0.01 -8.67 -1.49
N ALA A 53 -0.76 -7.58 -1.34
CA ALA A 53 -0.32 -6.41 -0.60
C ALA A 53 -0.03 -6.74 0.87
N LEU A 54 -0.93 -7.46 1.53
CA LEU A 54 -0.78 -7.87 2.91
C LEU A 54 0.40 -8.83 3.11
N ALA A 55 0.60 -9.78 2.19
CA ALA A 55 1.72 -10.70 2.25
C ALA A 55 3.07 -9.96 2.14
N ILE A 56 3.20 -9.03 1.19
CA ILE A 56 4.40 -8.21 1.03
C ILE A 56 4.60 -7.29 2.23
N LEU A 57 3.56 -6.56 2.63
CA LEU A 57 3.64 -5.62 3.74
C LEU A 57 3.75 -6.32 5.09
N SER A 58 3.52 -7.62 5.22
CA SER A 58 3.86 -8.36 6.45
C SER A 58 5.38 -8.53 6.67
N LYS A 59 6.20 -8.30 5.63
CA LYS A 59 7.66 -8.46 5.68
C LYS A 59 8.37 -7.24 6.27
N ARG A 60 9.66 -7.03 5.99
CA ARG A 60 10.37 -5.79 6.38
C ARG A 60 9.82 -4.56 5.64
N CYS A 61 9.49 -4.73 4.35
CA CYS A 61 8.94 -3.71 3.47
C CYS A 61 7.76 -2.98 4.13
N PHE A 62 7.84 -1.66 4.20
CA PHE A 62 6.78 -0.81 4.72
C PHE A 62 6.19 0.12 3.66
N HIS A 63 6.76 0.20 2.47
CA HIS A 63 6.24 0.97 1.36
C HIS A 63 5.96 0.05 0.18
N LEU A 64 4.70 -0.12 -0.20
CA LEU A 64 4.30 -0.87 -1.38
C LEU A 64 3.57 0.02 -2.39
N GLU A 65 4.02 0.01 -3.64
CA GLU A 65 3.27 0.55 -4.78
C GLU A 65 2.81 -0.59 -5.70
N LEU A 66 1.50 -0.75 -5.87
CA LEU A 66 0.88 -1.68 -6.82
C LEU A 66 0.42 -0.93 -8.08
N GLY A 67 1.38 -0.57 -8.94
CA GLY A 67 1.10 0.16 -10.19
C GLY A 67 0.36 -0.66 -11.26
N SER A 68 0.12 -1.95 -11.01
CA SER A 68 -0.53 -2.90 -11.93
C SER A 68 -1.91 -3.38 -11.49
N ALA A 69 -2.39 -2.95 -10.32
CA ALA A 69 -3.69 -3.32 -9.80
C ALA A 69 -4.67 -2.14 -9.89
N TRP A 70 -5.91 -2.44 -10.24
CA TRP A 70 -7.04 -1.53 -10.14
C TRP A 70 -7.92 -2.07 -9.03
N LEU A 71 -8.01 -1.33 -7.93
CA LEU A 71 -8.75 -1.77 -6.76
C LEU A 71 -10.20 -1.32 -6.82
N THR A 72 -11.10 -2.25 -6.55
CA THR A 72 -12.52 -2.00 -6.28
C THR A 72 -12.71 -1.35 -4.90
N GLU A 73 -13.89 -0.78 -4.65
CA GLU A 73 -14.24 -0.21 -3.34
C GLU A 73 -14.16 -1.28 -2.23
N ASP A 74 -14.57 -2.52 -2.51
CA ASP A 74 -14.52 -3.61 -1.54
C ASP A 74 -13.08 -4.01 -1.17
N GLU A 75 -12.17 -4.03 -2.14
CA GLU A 75 -10.75 -4.29 -1.90
C GLU A 75 -10.08 -3.18 -1.10
N ILE A 76 -10.44 -1.92 -1.37
CA ILE A 76 -10.01 -0.76 -0.59
C ILE A 76 -10.51 -0.89 0.86
N ASN A 77 -11.79 -1.19 1.05
CA ASN A 77 -12.38 -1.37 2.39
C ASN A 77 -11.75 -2.56 3.14
N ARG A 78 -11.40 -3.63 2.41
CA ARG A 78 -10.69 -4.79 2.96
C ARG A 78 -9.28 -4.41 3.40
N LEU A 79 -8.49 -3.76 2.55
CA LEU A 79 -7.15 -3.26 2.89
C LEU A 79 -7.18 -2.32 4.10
N ALA A 80 -8.15 -1.39 4.13
CA ALA A 80 -8.30 -0.47 5.25
C ALA A 80 -8.55 -1.19 6.59
N ARG A 81 -9.25 -2.33 6.58
CA ARG A 81 -9.46 -3.13 7.80
C ARG A 81 -8.26 -3.99 8.17
N GLU A 82 -7.57 -4.55 7.18
CA GLU A 82 -6.52 -5.56 7.41
C GLU A 82 -5.11 -4.98 7.60
N LEU A 83 -4.76 -3.85 6.94
CA LEU A 83 -3.44 -3.23 7.08
C LEU A 83 -3.08 -2.86 8.54
N PRO A 84 -3.99 -2.31 9.37
CA PRO A 84 -3.68 -2.02 10.77
C PRO A 84 -3.32 -3.26 11.60
N LEU A 85 -3.81 -4.45 11.20
CA LEU A 85 -3.56 -5.70 11.91
C LEU A 85 -2.09 -6.16 11.78
N LEU A 86 -1.33 -5.60 10.84
CA LEU A 86 0.10 -5.85 10.69
C LEU A 86 0.93 -5.27 11.84
N GLY A 87 0.36 -4.35 12.65
CA GLY A 87 1.00 -3.85 13.87
C GLY A 87 2.30 -3.08 13.67
N LYS A 88 2.54 -2.56 12.47
CA LYS A 88 3.74 -1.80 12.11
C LYS A 88 3.42 -0.68 11.14
N LYS A 89 4.38 0.24 10.95
CA LYS A 89 4.23 1.30 9.95
C LYS A 89 4.09 0.70 8.55
N VAL A 90 3.07 1.13 7.82
CA VAL A 90 2.87 0.78 6.41
C VAL A 90 2.39 1.97 5.61
N TYR A 91 2.80 1.98 4.35
CA TYR A 91 2.39 2.87 3.30
C TYR A 91 2.05 2.03 2.08
N PHE A 92 0.85 2.21 1.55
CA PHE A 92 0.35 1.49 0.41
C PHE A 92 -0.19 2.47 -0.63
N TYR A 93 0.15 2.23 -1.88
CA TYR A 93 -0.31 3.00 -3.01
C TYR A 93 -0.75 2.08 -4.15
N ALA A 94 -1.90 2.36 -4.76
CA ALA A 94 -2.41 1.63 -5.92
C ALA A 94 -3.38 2.50 -6.76
N ARG A 95 -3.70 2.04 -7.96
CA ARG A 95 -4.79 2.61 -8.76
C ARG A 95 -6.14 2.03 -8.32
N VAL A 96 -7.21 2.78 -8.53
CA VAL A 96 -8.59 2.35 -8.22
C VAL A 96 -9.43 2.23 -9.48
N ASP A 97 -10.39 1.32 -9.46
CA ASP A 97 -11.32 1.09 -10.56
C ASP A 97 -12.22 2.31 -10.84
N LYS A 98 -12.71 2.39 -12.08
CA LYS A 98 -13.68 3.41 -12.46
C LYS A 98 -14.95 3.26 -11.62
N GLY A 99 -15.40 4.35 -11.02
CA GLY A 99 -16.64 4.39 -10.23
C GLY A 99 -16.43 4.31 -8.71
N VAL A 100 -15.20 4.10 -8.23
CA VAL A 100 -14.89 4.25 -6.80
C VAL A 100 -15.15 5.71 -6.39
N PRO A 101 -15.95 5.98 -5.34
CA PRO A 101 -16.25 7.34 -4.90
C PRO A 101 -15.06 7.98 -4.20
N LYS A 102 -14.84 9.29 -4.44
CA LYS A 102 -13.81 10.05 -3.73
C LYS A 102 -14.20 10.18 -2.26
N ARG A 103 -13.37 9.66 -1.35
CA ARG A 103 -13.60 9.71 0.10
C ARG A 103 -12.28 9.79 0.86
N THR A 104 -12.25 10.58 1.92
CA THR A 104 -11.17 10.53 2.92
C THR A 104 -11.78 9.98 4.19
N PHE A 105 -11.21 8.92 4.75
CA PHE A 105 -11.66 8.39 6.03
C PHE A 105 -10.48 8.05 6.92
N ILE A 106 -10.65 8.41 8.19
CA ILE A 106 -9.69 8.15 9.26
C ILE A 106 -10.27 6.99 10.06
N THR A 107 -9.62 5.83 10.03
CA THR A 107 -10.02 4.69 10.86
C THR A 107 -9.01 4.51 11.99
N GLY A 108 -9.34 5.00 13.18
CA GLY A 108 -8.48 4.89 14.36
C GLY A 108 -7.16 5.67 14.20
N SER A 109 -6.04 4.95 14.02
CA SER A 109 -4.69 5.51 13.80
C SER A 109 -4.22 5.42 12.35
N MET A 110 -5.11 5.02 11.44
CA MET A 110 -4.85 4.95 10.01
C MET A 110 -5.50 6.15 9.33
N ASN A 111 -4.71 6.88 8.54
CA ASN A 111 -5.21 7.88 7.61
C ASN A 111 -5.27 7.23 6.23
N VAL A 112 -6.47 7.11 5.68
CA VAL A 112 -6.68 6.67 4.30
C VAL A 112 -7.09 7.88 3.48
N ASP A 113 -6.17 8.31 2.62
CA ASP A 113 -6.40 9.39 1.68
C ASP A 113 -6.66 8.78 0.30
N ILE A 114 -7.95 8.67 -0.09
CA ILE A 114 -8.30 8.27 -1.45
C ILE A 114 -8.33 9.53 -2.32
N VAL A 115 -7.27 9.71 -3.11
CA VAL A 115 -7.13 10.84 -4.02
C VAL A 115 -7.46 10.38 -5.44
N ILE A 116 -8.69 10.61 -5.86
CA ILE A 116 -9.14 10.33 -7.23
C ILE A 116 -8.89 11.57 -8.09
N GLU A 117 -7.83 11.55 -8.90
CA GLU A 117 -7.55 12.55 -9.94
C GLU A 117 -7.84 11.95 -11.33
N HIS A 118 -8.65 12.65 -12.14
CA HIS A 118 -9.03 12.39 -13.54
C HIS A 118 -9.14 10.93 -14.03
N SER A 119 -10.37 10.43 -14.15
CA SER A 119 -10.81 9.22 -14.88
C SER A 119 -10.23 7.85 -14.46
N THR A 120 -9.19 7.84 -13.64
CA THR A 120 -8.52 6.65 -13.07
C THR A 120 -7.95 7.07 -11.72
N GLY A 121 -8.68 6.82 -10.62
CA GLY A 121 -8.28 7.32 -9.31
C GLY A 121 -7.07 6.59 -8.72
N GLU A 122 -6.53 7.13 -7.64
CA GLU A 122 -5.45 6.53 -6.87
C GLU A 122 -5.86 6.43 -5.39
N VAL A 123 -5.31 5.44 -4.69
CA VAL A 123 -5.50 5.29 -3.25
C VAL A 123 -4.15 5.30 -2.55
N GLU A 124 -4.05 6.13 -1.52
CA GLU A 124 -2.91 6.22 -0.61
C GLU A 124 -3.39 5.82 0.79
N MET A 125 -2.82 4.76 1.37
CA MET A 125 -3.11 4.34 2.74
C MET A 125 -1.87 4.43 3.59
N TRP A 126 -2.00 5.10 4.73
CA TRP A 126 -0.91 5.23 5.69
C TRP A 126 -1.35 4.81 7.10
N TYR A 127 -0.56 3.92 7.68
CA TYR A 127 -0.71 3.48 9.05
C TYR A 127 0.62 3.63 9.78
N ASP A 128 0.63 4.35 10.89
CA ASP A 128 1.88 4.62 11.63
C ASP A 128 2.31 3.47 12.54
N GLY A 129 1.41 2.52 12.85
CA GLY A 129 1.69 1.32 13.66
C GLY A 129 2.13 1.55 15.10
N MET A 130 2.55 2.76 15.46
CA MET A 130 2.95 3.10 16.81
C MET A 130 1.69 3.39 17.62
N ARG A 131 1.33 2.47 18.53
CA ARG A 131 0.46 2.81 19.67
C ARG A 131 1.05 4.09 20.27
N ARG A 132 0.33 5.22 20.17
CA ARG A 132 0.65 6.39 20.99
C ARG A 132 0.71 5.88 22.43
N ARG A 133 1.88 5.87 23.04
CA ARG A 133 1.97 5.65 24.50
C ARG A 133 1.00 6.67 25.08
N LYS A 134 -0.01 6.20 25.83
CA LYS A 134 -0.76 7.09 26.70
C LYS A 134 0.30 7.76 27.57
N ILE A 135 0.55 9.05 27.33
CA ILE A 135 1.26 9.88 28.29
C ILE A 135 0.25 10.01 29.42
N SER A 136 0.36 9.14 30.42
CA SER A 136 -0.28 9.35 31.71
C SER A 136 0.27 10.66 32.26
N ARG A 137 -0.57 11.69 32.27
CA ARG A 137 -0.39 12.88 33.11
C ARG A 137 -0.76 12.52 34.54
#